data_AF-A0AA50CJH1-F1
#
_entry.id   AF-A0AA50CJH1-F1
#
_cell.length_a   1.000
_cell.length_b   1.000
_cell.length_c   1.000
_cell.angle_alpha   90.00
_cell.angle_beta   90.00
_cell.angle_gamma   90.00
#
_symmetry.space_group_name_H-M   'P 1'
#
loop_
_entity.id
_entity.type
_entity.pdbx_description
1 polymer ?
#
loop_
_entity_poly.entity_id
_entity_poly.type
_entity_poly.pdbx_seq_one_letter_code
_entity_poly.pdbx_strand_id
1 'polypeptide(L)'
;MPLINLPAFAPDLVADLEARGTERVDTPVIQPAEPFLDMAGEDLRRRIFMTESETGKSLCLRPEFTIPVCLRHIETATGTPRRYAYLGEVFRQRREGSSEFYQAGIEDLGEPDVARADARAVGDAIAVLTNRLPGVSLSVVLGDQSVFEAVVAACGLPAGWQKRLVHAFGNQTQLQRLMDTLSNPAPSGIFGPEVERLAILGKLDDEATLIAHIDATMEATGYSTNASRSPADIARRLREKMELASTRLDARTLALLREFLALELSLADAPRALAAFAEKAGLSLGEALARFESRVAALREAGVDPSAVIYRAAFGRPLDYYTGLVFEITPERDPLVLAGGGRFDRLLTLLGARERIPAVGFSLWLDRIASVKEAAA
;
A
#
# COMPACT_ATOMS: atom_id res chain seq x y z
N MET A 1 -3.90 18.74 -26.60
CA MET A 1 -5.36 18.96 -26.69
C MET A 1 -5.70 20.09 -25.75
N PRO A 2 -6.49 21.11 -26.14
CA PRO A 2 -7.05 22.03 -25.16
C PRO A 2 -7.88 21.22 -24.15
N LEU A 3 -7.67 21.49 -22.86
CA LEU A 3 -8.29 20.81 -21.73
C LEU A 3 -9.76 21.29 -21.59
N ILE A 4 -10.64 20.88 -22.50
CA ILE A 4 -12.03 21.39 -22.55
C ILE A 4 -12.92 20.90 -21.39
N ASN A 5 -12.46 19.96 -20.56
CA ASN A 5 -13.23 19.36 -19.47
C ASN A 5 -12.59 19.50 -18.08
N LEU A 6 -11.57 20.34 -17.89
CA LEU A 6 -11.05 20.60 -16.55
C LEU A 6 -12.07 21.39 -15.71
N PRO A 7 -12.23 21.08 -14.41
CA PRO A 7 -13.03 21.93 -13.53
C PRO A 7 -12.52 23.37 -13.52
N ALA A 8 -13.43 24.34 -13.40
CA ALA A 8 -13.09 25.77 -13.45
C ALA A 8 -12.05 26.20 -12.41
N PHE A 9 -11.95 25.48 -11.29
CA PHE A 9 -10.97 25.75 -10.22
C PHE A 9 -9.57 25.17 -10.48
N ALA A 10 -9.35 24.42 -11.57
CA ALA A 10 -8.09 23.73 -11.83
C ALA A 10 -6.87 24.66 -11.91
N PRO A 11 -6.92 25.86 -12.54
CA PRO A 11 -5.78 26.79 -12.54
C PRO A 11 -5.39 27.23 -11.13
N ASP A 12 -6.35 27.58 -10.28
CA ASP A 12 -6.11 27.96 -8.89
C ASP A 12 -5.52 26.79 -8.08
N LEU A 13 -6.00 25.57 -8.31
CA LEU A 13 -5.50 24.37 -7.64
C LEU A 13 -4.01 24.17 -7.98
N VAL A 14 -3.64 24.30 -9.26
CA VAL A 14 -2.24 24.19 -9.68
C VAL A 14 -1.38 25.26 -9.02
N ALA A 15 -1.84 26.51 -8.99
CA ALA A 15 -1.12 27.59 -8.33
C ALA A 15 -0.92 27.33 -6.82
N ASP A 16 -1.91 26.73 -6.15
CA ASP A 16 -1.82 26.35 -4.73
C ASP A 16 -0.80 25.21 -4.49
N LEU A 17 -0.73 24.24 -5.41
CA LEU A 17 0.32 23.20 -5.38
C LEU A 17 1.71 23.81 -5.59
N GLU A 18 1.88 24.65 -6.61
CA GLU A 18 3.16 25.32 -6.92
C GLU A 18 3.64 26.22 -5.78
N ALA A 19 2.73 26.92 -5.09
CA ALA A 19 3.03 27.74 -3.92
C ALA A 19 3.62 26.95 -2.74
N ARG A 20 3.52 25.61 -2.74
CA ARG A 20 4.18 24.72 -1.76
C ARG A 20 5.62 24.37 -2.13
N GLY A 21 6.22 25.05 -3.10
CA GLY A 21 7.62 24.82 -3.49
C GLY A 21 7.80 23.53 -4.27
N THR A 22 6.84 23.19 -5.10
CA THR A 22 6.88 22.02 -6.00
C THR A 22 7.23 22.43 -7.42
N GLU A 23 7.99 21.59 -8.12
CA GLU A 23 8.20 21.74 -9.57
C GLU A 23 7.07 21.04 -10.33
N ARG A 24 6.47 21.72 -11.31
CA ARG A 24 5.43 21.11 -12.13
C ARG A 24 6.03 20.09 -13.08
N VAL A 25 5.50 18.86 -13.02
CA VAL A 25 5.90 17.77 -13.90
C VAL A 25 4.70 17.32 -14.73
N ASP A 26 4.98 16.99 -16.00
CA ASP A 26 4.04 16.30 -16.87
C ASP A 26 4.58 14.90 -17.17
N THR A 27 3.70 13.94 -17.38
CA THR A 27 4.10 12.57 -17.76
C THR A 27 3.27 12.13 -18.94
N PRO A 28 3.80 11.31 -19.87
CA PRO A 28 2.99 10.79 -20.97
C PRO A 28 1.76 10.02 -20.47
N VAL A 29 0.64 10.08 -21.20
CA VAL A 29 -0.55 9.28 -20.88
C VAL A 29 -0.28 7.79 -21.11
N ILE A 30 0.44 7.45 -22.17
CA ILE A 30 0.83 6.07 -22.48
C ILE A 30 2.10 5.74 -21.70
N GLN A 31 2.06 4.65 -20.93
CA GLN A 31 3.14 4.20 -20.07
C GLN A 31 3.47 2.73 -20.34
N PRO A 32 4.71 2.27 -20.04
CA PRO A 32 5.00 0.84 -19.92
C PRO A 32 4.10 0.20 -18.86
N ALA A 33 3.52 -0.96 -19.17
CA ALA A 33 2.54 -1.57 -18.25
C ALA A 33 3.19 -2.30 -17.06
N GLU A 34 4.36 -2.91 -17.26
CA GLU A 34 5.05 -3.77 -16.28
C GLU A 34 5.17 -3.12 -14.88
N PRO A 35 5.65 -1.87 -14.73
CA PRO A 35 5.72 -1.21 -13.41
C PRO A 35 4.39 -1.20 -12.65
N PHE A 36 3.25 -1.02 -13.33
CA PHE A 36 1.95 -1.00 -12.68
C PHE A 36 1.45 -2.40 -12.35
N LEU A 37 1.70 -3.37 -13.23
CA LEU A 37 1.26 -4.76 -13.03
C LEU A 37 1.96 -5.43 -11.84
N ASP A 38 3.19 -5.00 -11.55
CA ASP A 38 4.01 -5.55 -10.48
C ASP A 38 3.82 -4.81 -9.15
N MET A 39 3.57 -3.50 -9.17
CA MET A 39 3.62 -2.66 -7.95
C MET A 39 2.26 -2.13 -7.48
N ALA A 40 1.26 -2.03 -8.35
CA ALA A 40 0.02 -1.33 -8.02
C ALA A 40 -1.01 -2.17 -7.24
N GLY A 41 -0.73 -3.46 -7.04
CA GLY A 41 -1.62 -4.41 -6.39
C GLY A 41 -2.80 -4.89 -7.23
N GLU A 42 -3.48 -5.93 -6.73
CA GLU A 42 -4.53 -6.63 -7.50
C GLU A 42 -5.74 -5.75 -7.84
N ASP A 43 -6.12 -4.82 -6.96
CA ASP A 43 -7.30 -3.97 -7.19
C ASP A 43 -7.07 -3.02 -8.36
N LEU A 44 -5.93 -2.30 -8.36
CA LEU A 44 -5.63 -1.39 -9.45
C LEU A 44 -5.37 -2.15 -10.74
N ARG A 45 -4.61 -3.26 -10.68
CA ARG A 45 -4.26 -4.09 -11.84
C ARG A 45 -5.46 -4.52 -12.67
N ARG A 46 -6.57 -4.92 -12.03
CA ARG A 46 -7.79 -5.34 -12.73
C ARG A 46 -8.51 -4.21 -13.47
N ARG A 47 -8.15 -2.96 -13.18
CA ARG A 47 -8.82 -1.75 -13.67
C ARG A 47 -7.99 -0.97 -14.70
N ILE A 48 -6.79 -1.44 -15.02
CA ILE A 48 -5.89 -0.79 -15.98
C ILE A 48 -6.38 -1.03 -17.42
N PHE A 49 -6.37 0.02 -18.23
CA PHE A 49 -6.55 -0.12 -19.68
C PHE A 49 -5.21 -0.49 -20.33
N MET A 50 -5.14 -1.71 -20.83
CA MET A 50 -3.97 -2.26 -21.50
C MET A 50 -4.02 -1.97 -23.01
N THR A 51 -2.85 -1.75 -23.59
CA THR A 51 -2.64 -1.64 -25.04
C THR A 51 -1.27 -2.22 -25.39
N GLU A 52 -0.92 -2.20 -26.67
CA GLU A 52 0.31 -2.78 -27.20
C GLU A 52 0.95 -1.83 -28.21
N SER A 53 2.28 -1.76 -28.22
CA SER A 53 3.01 -1.06 -29.28
C SER A 53 3.00 -1.86 -30.59
N GLU A 54 3.37 -1.22 -31.70
CA GLU A 54 3.60 -1.91 -32.99
C GLU A 54 4.69 -2.99 -32.92
N THR A 55 5.55 -2.93 -31.90
CA THR A 55 6.65 -3.89 -31.65
C THR A 55 6.29 -4.99 -30.65
N GLY A 56 5.03 -5.04 -30.20
CA GLY A 56 4.55 -6.05 -29.27
C GLY A 56 4.82 -5.76 -27.79
N LYS A 57 5.22 -4.53 -27.44
CA LYS A 57 5.47 -4.15 -26.04
C LYS A 57 4.16 -3.87 -25.34
N SER A 58 4.00 -4.40 -24.14
CA SER A 58 2.81 -4.15 -23.30
C SER A 58 2.84 -2.73 -22.73
N LEU A 59 1.81 -1.97 -23.06
CA LEU A 59 1.62 -0.58 -22.65
C LEU A 59 0.28 -0.44 -21.90
N CYS A 60 0.11 0.68 -21.20
CA CYS A 60 -1.16 1.02 -20.60
C CYS A 60 -1.43 2.53 -20.69
N LEU A 61 -2.71 2.90 -20.61
CA LEU A 61 -3.07 4.27 -20.21
C LEU A 61 -2.75 4.42 -18.72
N ARG A 62 -2.06 5.49 -18.33
CA ARG A 62 -1.64 5.70 -16.94
C ARG A 62 -2.87 5.64 -16.00
N PRO A 63 -2.88 4.75 -15.00
CA PRO A 63 -3.97 4.69 -14.03
C PRO A 63 -3.79 5.70 -12.89
N GLU A 64 -2.57 6.21 -12.70
CA GLU A 64 -2.16 7.11 -11.63
C GLU A 64 -0.85 7.84 -12.02
N PHE A 65 -0.32 8.71 -11.15
CA PHE A 65 0.82 9.59 -11.44
C PHE A 65 2.11 9.26 -10.69
N THR A 66 2.04 8.65 -9.51
CA THR A 66 3.17 8.32 -8.64
C THR A 66 4.23 7.51 -9.37
N ILE A 67 3.88 6.40 -10.05
CA ILE A 67 4.87 5.58 -10.78
C ILE A 67 5.51 6.38 -11.94
N PRO A 68 4.75 7.04 -12.83
CA PRO A 68 5.33 7.87 -13.88
C PRO A 68 6.24 8.98 -13.37
N VAL A 69 5.88 9.65 -12.27
CA VAL A 69 6.70 10.70 -11.66
C VAL A 69 8.00 10.12 -11.10
N CYS A 70 7.93 8.98 -10.42
CA CYS A 70 9.11 8.28 -9.90
C CYS A 70 10.05 7.83 -11.03
N LEU A 71 9.52 7.24 -12.10
CA LEU A 71 10.31 6.84 -13.27
C LEU A 71 11.01 8.04 -13.91
N ARG A 72 10.28 9.14 -14.12
CA ARG A 72 10.87 10.37 -14.67
C ARG A 72 11.97 10.95 -13.76
N HIS A 73 11.80 10.90 -12.44
CA HIS A 73 12.83 11.33 -11.50
C HIS A 73 14.12 10.48 -11.64
N ILE A 74 13.97 9.15 -11.75
CA ILE A 74 15.09 8.22 -11.95
C ILE A 74 15.79 8.47 -13.28
N GLU A 75 15.03 8.59 -14.38
CA GLU A 75 15.56 8.79 -15.73
C GLU A 75 16.34 10.11 -15.88
N THR A 76 15.86 11.17 -15.21
CA THR A 76 16.49 12.49 -15.27
C THR A 76 17.65 12.67 -14.29
N ALA A 77 17.86 11.73 -13.37
CA ALA A 77 18.90 11.77 -12.34
C ALA A 77 18.98 13.14 -11.60
N THR A 78 17.83 13.70 -11.25
CA THR A 78 17.68 15.10 -10.80
C THR A 78 18.19 15.40 -9.38
N GLY A 79 18.77 14.39 -8.71
CA GLY A 79 19.20 14.42 -7.31
C GLY A 79 18.01 14.58 -6.34
N THR A 80 18.22 14.29 -5.06
CA THR A 80 17.22 14.43 -4.00
C THR A 80 17.71 15.38 -2.90
N PRO A 81 16.83 16.04 -2.12
CA PRO A 81 15.36 15.97 -2.16
C PRO A 81 14.71 16.76 -3.31
N ARG A 82 13.55 16.30 -3.79
CA ARG A 82 12.74 16.95 -4.83
C ARG A 82 11.25 16.81 -4.55
N ARG A 83 10.48 17.85 -4.89
CA ARG A 83 9.01 17.84 -4.80
C ARG A 83 8.41 18.13 -6.16
N TYR A 84 7.53 17.26 -6.63
CA TYR A 84 6.87 17.40 -7.92
C TYR A 84 5.38 17.57 -7.75
N ALA A 85 4.79 18.54 -8.45
CA ALA A 85 3.34 18.66 -8.58
C ALA A 85 2.89 18.26 -9.97
N TYR A 86 1.73 17.63 -10.07
CA TYR A 86 1.14 17.21 -11.34
C TYR A 86 -0.34 17.58 -11.39
N LEU A 87 -0.86 17.71 -12.62
CA LEU A 87 -2.29 17.75 -12.92
C LEU A 87 -2.51 17.17 -14.31
N GLY A 88 -3.41 16.19 -14.43
CA GLY A 88 -3.82 15.64 -15.72
C GLY A 88 -4.75 14.43 -15.60
N GLU A 89 -5.10 13.85 -16.75
CA GLU A 89 -6.03 12.73 -16.83
C GLU A 89 -5.38 11.41 -16.46
N VAL A 90 -6.15 10.56 -15.77
CA VAL A 90 -5.84 9.16 -15.50
C VAL A 90 -6.99 8.29 -15.93
N PHE A 91 -6.70 7.02 -16.20
CA PHE A 91 -7.66 6.09 -16.81
C PHE A 91 -7.81 4.84 -15.96
N ARG A 92 -9.03 4.54 -15.50
CA ARG A 92 -9.35 3.31 -14.76
C ARG A 92 -10.73 2.83 -15.11
N GLN A 93 -10.89 1.51 -15.26
CA GLN A 93 -12.21 0.90 -15.28
C GLN A 93 -12.88 1.17 -13.92
N ARG A 94 -14.00 1.88 -13.94
CA ARG A 94 -14.84 2.17 -12.77
C ARG A 94 -16.17 1.46 -12.94
N ARG A 95 -16.76 1.00 -11.83
CA ARG A 95 -18.12 0.44 -11.84
C ARG A 95 -19.16 1.48 -12.24
N GLU A 96 -18.93 2.73 -11.83
CA GLU A 96 -19.79 3.88 -12.08
C GLU A 96 -18.96 5.12 -12.45
N GLY A 97 -19.51 5.95 -13.32
CA GLY A 97 -18.88 7.17 -13.83
C GLY A 97 -17.96 6.95 -15.03
N SER A 98 -17.30 8.03 -15.45
CA SER A 98 -16.35 7.99 -16.58
C SER A 98 -15.10 7.18 -16.24
N SER A 99 -14.54 6.50 -17.23
CA SER A 99 -13.27 5.77 -17.12
C SER A 99 -12.03 6.66 -17.22
N GLU A 100 -12.21 7.92 -17.65
CA GLU A 100 -11.19 8.97 -17.62
C GLU A 100 -11.61 10.07 -16.64
N PHE A 101 -10.65 10.54 -15.83
CA PHE A 101 -10.88 11.61 -14.86
C PHE A 101 -9.57 12.29 -14.48
N TYR A 102 -9.65 13.48 -13.91
CA TYR A 102 -8.47 14.27 -13.56
C TYR A 102 -7.98 13.99 -12.14
N GLN A 103 -6.66 13.87 -12.03
CA GLN A 103 -5.95 13.89 -10.75
C GLN A 103 -4.92 15.00 -10.72
N ALA A 104 -4.70 15.53 -9.52
CA ALA A 104 -3.61 16.44 -9.22
C ALA A 104 -3.01 16.09 -7.87
N GLY A 105 -1.75 16.39 -7.64
CA GLY A 105 -1.11 15.94 -6.41
C GLY A 105 0.35 16.35 -6.30
N ILE A 106 0.98 15.89 -5.23
CA ILE A 106 2.40 16.12 -4.94
C ILE A 106 3.07 14.79 -4.66
N GLU A 107 4.25 14.57 -5.25
CA GLU A 107 5.19 13.53 -4.84
C GLU A 107 6.44 14.20 -4.24
N ASP A 108 6.77 13.82 -3.00
CA ASP A 108 7.90 14.32 -2.22
C ASP A 108 8.95 13.21 -2.10
N LEU A 109 10.08 13.39 -2.78
CA LEU A 109 11.07 12.34 -3.01
C LEU A 109 12.40 12.71 -2.34
N GLY A 110 12.84 11.84 -1.44
CA GLY A 110 14.17 11.84 -0.84
C GLY A 110 14.37 12.81 0.32
N GLU A 111 13.30 13.31 0.94
CA GLU A 111 13.39 14.04 2.22
C GLU A 111 13.89 13.10 3.34
N PRO A 112 15.06 13.38 3.98
CA PRO A 112 15.58 12.55 5.05
C PRO A 112 14.75 12.61 6.34
N ASP A 113 14.13 13.76 6.61
CA ASP A 113 13.18 13.89 7.73
C ASP A 113 11.80 13.36 7.31
N VAL A 114 11.65 12.04 7.42
CA VAL A 114 10.45 11.32 6.99
C VAL A 114 9.19 11.78 7.72
N ALA A 115 9.30 12.15 9.01
CA ALA A 115 8.17 12.59 9.81
C ALA A 115 7.67 13.95 9.32
N ARG A 116 8.59 14.87 9.01
CA ARG A 116 8.26 16.17 8.42
C ARG A 116 7.70 16.05 7.00
N ALA A 117 8.23 15.15 6.18
CA ALA A 117 7.70 14.87 4.85
C ALA A 117 6.24 14.37 4.90
N ASP A 118 5.98 13.41 5.80
CA ASP A 118 4.67 12.83 6.04
C ASP A 118 3.67 13.90 6.50
N ALA A 119 4.07 14.72 7.47
CA ALA A 119 3.26 15.83 7.97
C ALA A 119 2.92 16.85 6.89
N ARG A 120 3.91 17.20 6.08
CA ARG A 120 3.77 18.14 4.95
C ARG A 120 2.82 17.61 3.89
N ALA A 121 2.88 16.32 3.52
CA ALA A 121 1.97 15.73 2.54
C ALA A 121 0.49 15.79 3.01
N VAL A 122 0.23 15.46 4.28
CA VAL A 122 -1.12 15.54 4.86
C VAL A 122 -1.59 16.99 4.97
N GLY A 123 -0.75 17.88 5.51
CA GLY A 123 -1.08 19.30 5.67
C GLY A 123 -1.34 19.99 4.34
N ASP A 124 -0.53 19.72 3.31
CA ASP A 124 -0.70 20.27 1.98
C ASP A 124 -2.04 19.83 1.37
N ALA A 125 -2.39 18.54 1.47
CA ALA A 125 -3.65 18.02 0.97
C ALA A 125 -4.88 18.64 1.67
N ILE A 126 -4.84 18.77 3.00
CA ILE A 126 -5.89 19.43 3.80
C ILE A 126 -6.04 20.89 3.38
N ALA A 127 -4.93 21.62 3.28
CA ALA A 127 -4.94 23.04 2.96
C ALA A 127 -5.48 23.29 1.54
N VAL A 128 -5.06 22.50 0.54
CA VAL A 128 -5.59 22.61 -0.83
C VAL A 128 -7.09 22.33 -0.88
N LEU A 129 -7.56 21.29 -0.20
CA LEU A 129 -9.00 21.00 -0.16
C LEU A 129 -9.79 22.11 0.53
N THR A 130 -9.30 22.61 1.67
CA THR A 130 -9.93 23.71 2.42
C THR A 130 -10.05 24.96 1.55
N ASN A 131 -9.01 25.30 0.78
CA ASN A 131 -9.01 26.43 -0.14
C ASN A 131 -10.00 26.26 -1.30
N ARG A 132 -10.34 25.02 -1.70
CA ARG A 132 -11.27 24.73 -2.81
C ARG A 132 -12.71 24.55 -2.37
N LEU A 133 -12.91 24.13 -1.12
CA LEU A 133 -14.20 23.83 -0.51
C LEU A 133 -14.42 24.67 0.77
N PRO A 134 -14.44 26.01 0.67
CA PRO A 134 -14.66 26.86 1.84
C PRO A 134 -16.01 26.55 2.48
N GLY A 135 -16.02 26.35 3.80
CA GLY A 135 -17.24 26.03 4.56
C GLY A 135 -17.62 24.55 4.59
N VAL A 136 -16.90 23.67 3.89
CA VAL A 136 -17.09 22.21 3.97
C VAL A 136 -16.18 21.66 5.05
N SER A 137 -16.76 21.03 6.07
CA SER A 137 -16.00 20.27 7.08
C SER A 137 -15.37 19.03 6.45
N LEU A 138 -14.07 18.87 6.62
CA LEU A 138 -13.30 17.73 6.14
C LEU A 138 -13.03 16.75 7.29
N SER A 139 -13.08 15.46 6.99
CA SER A 139 -12.65 14.38 7.87
C SER A 139 -11.41 13.71 7.28
N VAL A 140 -10.40 13.50 8.14
CA VAL A 140 -9.12 12.87 7.77
C VAL A 140 -8.98 11.57 8.55
N VAL A 141 -8.80 10.47 7.82
CA VAL A 141 -8.49 9.16 8.40
C VAL A 141 -7.05 8.80 8.08
N LEU A 142 -6.31 8.37 9.09
CA LEU A 142 -4.90 8.02 9.02
C LEU A 142 -4.67 6.57 9.50
N GLY A 143 -3.80 5.87 8.79
CA GLY A 143 -3.29 4.56 9.18
C GLY A 143 -1.77 4.52 9.05
N ASP A 144 -1.16 3.48 9.59
CA ASP A 144 0.29 3.27 9.48
C ASP A 144 0.62 1.78 9.33
N GLN A 145 1.02 1.41 8.11
CA GLN A 145 1.43 0.05 7.79
C GLN A 145 2.68 -0.39 8.58
N SER A 146 3.60 0.53 8.88
CA SER A 146 4.83 0.19 9.61
C SER A 146 4.54 -0.19 11.07
N VAL A 147 3.51 0.40 11.68
CA VAL A 147 3.02 0.00 13.00
C VAL A 147 2.37 -1.38 12.94
N PHE A 148 1.53 -1.64 11.92
CA PHE A 148 0.94 -2.97 11.73
C PHE A 148 1.99 -4.06 11.50
N GLU A 149 2.98 -3.79 10.65
CA GLU A 149 4.13 -4.68 10.41
C GLU A 149 4.88 -4.99 11.71
N ALA A 150 5.12 -3.98 12.55
CA ALA A 150 5.78 -4.16 13.84
C ALA A 150 4.96 -5.02 14.81
N VAL A 151 3.63 -4.84 14.87
CA VAL A 151 2.73 -5.68 15.68
C VAL A 151 2.74 -7.12 15.20
N VAL A 152 2.59 -7.34 13.90
CA VAL A 152 2.60 -8.69 13.29
C VAL A 152 3.94 -9.40 13.53
N ALA A 153 5.06 -8.67 13.42
CA ALA A 153 6.38 -9.21 13.72
C ALA A 153 6.55 -9.55 15.21
N ALA A 154 6.12 -8.65 16.12
CA ALA A 154 6.23 -8.84 17.56
C ALA A 154 5.33 -9.97 18.08
N CYS A 155 4.23 -10.29 17.38
CA CYS A 155 3.38 -11.44 17.66
C CYS A 155 4.04 -12.80 17.32
N GLY A 156 5.22 -12.83 16.71
CA GLY A 156 5.99 -14.05 16.50
C GLY A 156 5.42 -15.00 15.43
N LEU A 157 4.65 -14.47 14.47
CA LEU A 157 4.09 -15.29 13.39
C LEU A 157 5.19 -15.83 12.46
N PRO A 158 4.99 -16.99 11.80
CA PRO A 158 5.87 -17.43 10.72
C PRO A 158 5.99 -16.37 9.63
N ALA A 159 7.19 -16.20 9.04
CA ALA A 159 7.48 -15.14 8.08
C ALA A 159 6.53 -15.11 6.87
N GLY A 160 6.06 -16.27 6.40
CA GLY A 160 5.08 -16.32 5.31
C GLY A 160 3.70 -15.81 5.72
N TRP A 161 3.27 -16.00 6.97
CA TRP A 161 2.04 -15.40 7.49
C TRP A 161 2.16 -13.92 7.71
N GLN A 162 3.31 -13.45 8.22
CA GLN A 162 3.59 -12.02 8.32
C GLN A 162 3.43 -11.35 6.94
N LYS A 163 4.09 -11.88 5.91
CA LYS A 163 3.97 -11.37 4.53
C LYS A 163 2.54 -11.38 4.02
N ARG A 164 1.76 -12.44 4.27
CA ARG A 164 0.36 -12.54 3.83
C ARG A 164 -0.53 -11.51 4.51
N LEU A 165 -0.37 -11.30 5.82
CA LEU A 165 -1.14 -10.31 6.56
C LEU A 165 -0.79 -8.88 6.13
N VAL A 166 0.51 -8.58 5.99
CA VAL A 166 1.01 -7.27 5.52
C VAL A 166 0.53 -6.98 4.11
N HIS A 167 0.60 -7.93 3.19
CA HIS A 167 0.07 -7.77 1.83
C HIS A 167 -1.46 -7.59 1.79
N ALA A 168 -2.18 -8.18 2.74
CA ALA A 168 -3.63 -7.99 2.85
C ALA A 168 -4.00 -6.68 3.55
N PHE A 169 -3.03 -5.94 4.12
CA PHE A 169 -3.27 -4.67 4.78
C PHE A 169 -3.78 -3.65 3.75
N GLY A 170 -4.93 -3.04 4.04
CA GLY A 170 -5.66 -2.19 3.07
C GLY A 170 -6.71 -2.93 2.23
N ASN A 171 -6.77 -4.26 2.28
CA ASN A 171 -7.89 -5.06 1.80
C ASN A 171 -8.59 -5.74 2.98
N GLN A 172 -9.56 -5.05 3.58
CA GLN A 172 -10.26 -5.52 4.78
C GLN A 172 -10.91 -6.90 4.61
N THR A 173 -11.46 -7.19 3.43
CA THR A 173 -12.08 -8.49 3.15
C THR A 173 -11.03 -9.60 3.14
N GLN A 174 -9.88 -9.37 2.52
CA GLN A 174 -8.79 -10.34 2.49
C GLN A 174 -8.14 -10.51 3.87
N LEU A 175 -7.92 -9.41 4.59
CA LEU A 175 -7.37 -9.42 5.95
C LEU A 175 -8.27 -10.23 6.88
N GLN A 176 -9.59 -10.00 6.85
CA GLN A 176 -10.55 -10.77 7.65
C GLN A 176 -10.50 -12.26 7.32
N ARG A 177 -10.47 -12.64 6.03
CA ARG A 177 -10.36 -14.05 5.63
C ARG A 177 -9.08 -14.71 6.15
N LEU A 178 -7.95 -13.99 6.14
CA LEU A 178 -6.69 -14.50 6.70
C LEU A 178 -6.78 -14.66 8.22
N MET A 179 -7.39 -13.70 8.92
CA MET A 179 -7.65 -13.79 10.36
C MET A 179 -8.55 -14.98 10.72
N ASP A 180 -9.59 -15.24 9.91
CA ASP A 180 -10.48 -16.39 10.09
C ASP A 180 -9.73 -17.71 9.85
N THR A 181 -8.87 -17.75 8.83
CA THR A 181 -8.02 -18.92 8.53
C THR A 181 -7.05 -19.21 9.68
N LEU A 182 -6.45 -18.18 10.30
CA LEU A 182 -5.57 -18.35 11.45
C LEU A 182 -6.31 -18.78 12.73
N SER A 183 -7.59 -18.44 12.83
CA SER A 183 -8.46 -18.85 13.94
C SER A 183 -8.85 -20.33 13.84
N ASN A 184 -9.25 -20.73 12.62
CA ASN A 184 -9.70 -22.07 12.27
C ASN A 184 -9.03 -22.51 10.96
N PRO A 185 -7.80 -23.07 11.02
CA PRO A 185 -7.16 -23.60 9.83
C PRO A 185 -8.04 -24.70 9.23
N ALA A 186 -8.22 -24.66 7.91
CA ALA A 186 -8.96 -25.70 7.22
C ALA A 186 -8.30 -27.08 7.47
N PRO A 187 -9.09 -28.15 7.63
CA PRO A 187 -8.53 -29.49 7.83
C PRO A 187 -7.60 -29.87 6.67
N SER A 188 -6.65 -30.75 6.96
CA SER A 188 -5.44 -31.16 6.23
C SER A 188 -5.57 -31.60 4.75
N GLY A 189 -6.72 -31.45 4.09
CA GLY A 189 -6.98 -31.88 2.72
C GLY A 189 -6.52 -30.93 1.59
N ILE A 190 -5.65 -29.93 1.88
CA ILE A 190 -5.25 -28.89 0.92
C ILE A 190 -4.21 -29.38 -0.11
N PHE A 191 -3.44 -30.41 0.23
CA PHE A 191 -2.27 -30.82 -0.56
C PHE A 191 -2.54 -31.96 -1.55
N GLY A 192 -3.77 -32.44 -1.62
CA GLY A 192 -4.18 -33.54 -2.48
C GLY A 192 -3.69 -34.92 -2.00
N PRO A 193 -4.22 -36.01 -2.58
CA PRO A 193 -4.02 -37.38 -2.11
C PRO A 193 -2.58 -37.90 -2.26
N GLU A 194 -1.74 -37.19 -3.01
CA GLU A 194 -0.32 -37.55 -3.19
C GLU A 194 0.54 -37.04 -2.04
N VAL A 195 0.33 -35.81 -1.59
CA VAL A 195 1.06 -35.27 -0.42
C VAL A 195 0.60 -35.96 0.86
N GLU A 196 -0.68 -36.32 0.98
CA GLU A 196 -1.15 -37.17 2.08
C GLU A 196 -0.46 -38.55 2.08
N ARG A 197 -0.27 -39.16 0.90
CA ARG A 197 0.50 -40.40 0.77
C ARG A 197 1.96 -40.22 1.17
N LEU A 198 2.61 -39.12 0.77
CA LEU A 198 3.98 -38.82 1.19
C LEU A 198 4.09 -38.64 2.71
N ALA A 199 3.09 -38.03 3.34
CA ALA A 199 3.02 -37.88 4.79
C ALA A 199 2.90 -39.25 5.48
N ILE A 200 1.99 -40.12 5.00
CA ILE A 200 1.81 -41.49 5.53
C ILE A 200 3.09 -42.32 5.38
N LEU A 201 3.82 -42.14 4.28
CA LEU A 201 5.07 -42.84 3.99
C LEU A 201 6.30 -42.26 4.73
N GLY A 202 6.12 -41.26 5.60
CA GLY A 202 7.21 -40.58 6.31
C GLY A 202 8.18 -39.83 5.40
N LYS A 203 7.79 -39.57 4.14
CA LYS A 203 8.64 -38.90 3.15
C LYS A 203 8.69 -37.39 3.32
N LEU A 204 7.87 -36.85 4.24
CA LEU A 204 7.83 -35.42 4.59
C LEU A 204 8.57 -35.09 5.88
N ASP A 205 9.05 -36.11 6.61
CA ASP A 205 9.59 -35.96 7.97
C ASP A 205 10.93 -35.22 8.00
N ASP A 206 11.80 -35.44 7.00
CA ASP A 206 13.10 -34.77 6.87
C ASP A 206 13.37 -34.28 5.43
N GLU A 207 14.19 -33.23 5.32
CA GLU A 207 14.46 -32.51 4.06
C GLU A 207 15.17 -33.36 3.01
N ALA A 208 16.14 -34.15 3.43
CA ALA A 208 16.91 -34.99 2.53
C ALA A 208 16.01 -36.07 1.89
N THR A 209 15.13 -36.70 2.66
CA THR A 209 14.21 -37.74 2.16
C THR A 209 13.22 -37.19 1.15
N LEU A 210 12.67 -35.99 1.37
CA LEU A 210 11.75 -35.35 0.43
C LEU A 210 12.45 -34.97 -0.87
N ILE A 211 13.66 -34.41 -0.79
CA ILE A 211 14.46 -34.04 -1.96
C ILE A 211 14.76 -35.28 -2.80
N ALA A 212 15.25 -36.36 -2.16
CA ALA A 212 15.56 -37.61 -2.84
C ALA A 212 14.31 -38.24 -3.50
N HIS A 213 13.15 -38.14 -2.85
CA HIS A 213 11.89 -38.61 -3.44
C HIS A 213 11.48 -37.79 -4.67
N ILE A 214 11.55 -36.45 -4.59
CA ILE A 214 11.21 -35.58 -5.72
C ILE A 214 12.16 -35.81 -6.89
N ASP A 215 13.46 -35.95 -6.61
CA ASP A 215 14.49 -36.21 -7.62
C ASP A 215 14.22 -37.53 -8.37
N ALA A 216 14.00 -38.62 -7.62
CA ALA A 216 13.66 -39.92 -8.19
C ALA A 216 12.36 -39.89 -9.02
N THR A 217 11.33 -39.16 -8.56
CA THR A 217 10.09 -38.99 -9.33
C THR A 217 10.33 -38.19 -10.60
N MET A 218 11.11 -37.10 -10.54
CA MET A 218 11.44 -36.26 -11.70
C MET A 218 12.25 -37.03 -12.76
N GLU A 219 13.15 -37.91 -12.35
CA GLU A 219 13.86 -38.83 -13.25
C GLU A 219 12.89 -39.85 -13.87
N ALA A 220 12.08 -40.52 -13.06
CA ALA A 220 11.16 -41.55 -13.51
C ALA A 220 10.09 -41.04 -14.49
N THR A 221 9.65 -39.79 -14.33
CA THR A 221 8.69 -39.15 -15.24
C THR A 221 9.34 -38.42 -16.41
N GLY A 222 10.67 -38.41 -16.50
CA GLY A 222 11.42 -37.67 -17.53
C GLY A 222 11.31 -36.14 -17.42
N TYR A 223 10.86 -35.62 -16.27
CA TYR A 223 10.67 -34.18 -16.04
C TYR A 223 11.99 -33.46 -15.73
N SER A 224 13.00 -34.18 -15.22
CA SER A 224 14.32 -33.65 -14.86
C SER A 224 15.02 -32.89 -16.01
N THR A 225 14.83 -33.32 -17.26
CA THR A 225 15.50 -32.73 -18.44
C THR A 225 14.99 -31.34 -18.83
N ASN A 226 13.78 -30.95 -18.38
CA ASN A 226 13.13 -29.68 -18.73
C ASN A 226 12.68 -28.89 -17.49
N ALA A 227 13.19 -29.24 -16.31
CA ALA A 227 12.73 -28.66 -15.05
C ALA A 227 13.23 -27.22 -14.86
N SER A 228 12.30 -26.30 -14.60
CA SER A 228 12.62 -24.90 -14.23
C SER A 228 13.03 -24.72 -12.77
N ARG A 229 12.96 -25.79 -11.96
CA ARG A 229 13.23 -25.77 -10.51
C ARG A 229 13.95 -27.06 -10.10
N SER A 230 14.88 -26.93 -9.16
CA SER A 230 15.57 -28.08 -8.58
C SER A 230 14.63 -28.88 -7.65
N PRO A 231 14.90 -30.19 -7.42
CA PRO A 231 14.20 -30.97 -6.40
C PRO A 231 14.24 -30.32 -5.01
N ALA A 232 15.37 -29.70 -4.65
CA ALA A 232 15.54 -28.94 -3.42
C ALA A 232 14.57 -27.74 -3.32
N ASP A 233 14.43 -26.97 -4.41
CA ASP A 233 13.49 -25.84 -4.44
C ASP A 233 12.03 -26.28 -4.33
N ILE A 234 11.68 -27.42 -4.94
CA ILE A 234 10.33 -27.99 -4.86
C ILE A 234 10.06 -28.48 -3.44
N ALA A 235 11.00 -29.21 -2.84
CA ALA A 235 10.90 -29.72 -1.46
C ALA A 235 10.70 -28.58 -0.45
N ARG A 236 11.56 -27.55 -0.53
CA ARG A 236 11.50 -26.38 0.33
C ARG A 236 10.15 -25.65 0.20
N ARG A 237 9.69 -25.39 -1.02
CA ARG A 237 8.39 -24.75 -1.27
C ARG A 237 7.20 -25.57 -0.78
N LEU A 238 7.26 -26.90 -0.92
CA LEU A 238 6.21 -27.79 -0.42
C LEU A 238 6.14 -27.72 1.11
N ARG A 239 7.27 -27.79 1.82
CA ARG A 239 7.33 -27.62 3.28
C ARG A 239 6.80 -26.26 3.72
N GLU A 240 7.28 -25.17 3.11
CA GLU A 240 6.79 -23.81 3.41
C GLU A 240 5.26 -23.74 3.27
N LYS A 241 4.70 -24.31 2.21
CA LYS A 241 3.24 -24.34 1.99
C LYS A 241 2.52 -25.15 3.06
N MET A 242 3.08 -26.30 3.48
CA MET A 242 2.55 -27.17 4.53
C MET A 242 2.57 -26.54 5.92
N GLU A 243 3.69 -25.93 6.31
CA GLU A 243 3.81 -25.17 7.56
C GLU A 243 2.79 -24.03 7.60
N LEU A 244 2.66 -23.27 6.50
CA LEU A 244 1.69 -22.18 6.44
C LEU A 244 0.24 -22.66 6.55
N ALA A 245 -0.10 -23.80 5.96
CA ALA A 245 -1.45 -24.35 6.01
C ALA A 245 -1.82 -24.93 7.39
N SER A 246 -0.83 -25.46 8.12
CA SER A 246 -1.01 -26.04 9.45
C SER A 246 -0.83 -25.03 10.59
N THR A 247 -0.28 -23.84 10.31
CA THR A 247 -0.11 -22.78 11.30
C THR A 247 -1.47 -22.39 11.89
N ARG A 248 -1.56 -22.50 13.22
CA ARG A 248 -2.66 -21.96 14.00
C ARG A 248 -2.10 -20.94 14.97
N LEU A 249 -2.71 -19.76 15.03
CA LEU A 249 -2.41 -18.83 16.11
C LEU A 249 -3.02 -19.33 17.40
N ASP A 250 -2.29 -19.18 18.50
CA ASP A 250 -2.89 -19.34 19.81
C ASP A 250 -3.97 -18.26 20.05
N ALA A 251 -4.91 -18.55 20.95
CA ALA A 251 -6.05 -17.67 21.20
C ALA A 251 -5.65 -16.28 21.69
N ARG A 252 -4.51 -16.16 22.40
CA ARG A 252 -4.00 -14.88 22.90
C ARG A 252 -3.49 -14.03 21.73
N THR A 253 -2.65 -14.58 20.86
CA THR A 253 -2.09 -13.84 19.71
C THR A 253 -3.17 -13.37 18.75
N LEU A 254 -4.18 -14.21 18.50
CA LEU A 254 -5.35 -13.82 17.69
C LEU A 254 -6.14 -12.68 18.35
N ALA A 255 -6.35 -12.75 19.67
CA ALA A 255 -7.04 -11.69 20.41
C ALA A 255 -6.27 -10.37 20.38
N LEU A 256 -4.93 -10.41 20.50
CA LEU A 256 -4.07 -9.23 20.40
C LEU A 256 -4.16 -8.56 19.02
N LEU A 257 -4.11 -9.34 17.94
CA LEU A 257 -4.26 -8.79 16.58
C LEU A 257 -5.64 -8.15 16.38
N ARG A 258 -6.70 -8.77 16.90
CA ARG A 258 -8.06 -8.21 16.85
C ARG A 258 -8.19 -6.93 17.68
N GLU A 259 -7.60 -6.91 18.89
CA GLU A 259 -7.56 -5.73 19.75
C GLU A 259 -6.84 -4.57 19.07
N PHE A 260 -5.67 -4.82 18.46
CA PHE A 260 -4.95 -3.82 17.67
C PHE A 260 -5.78 -3.31 16.50
N LEU A 261 -6.32 -4.19 15.67
CA LEU A 261 -7.09 -3.81 14.47
C LEU A 261 -8.39 -3.06 14.81
N ALA A 262 -8.90 -3.22 16.03
CA ALA A 262 -10.07 -2.51 16.52
C ALA A 262 -9.77 -1.08 17.02
N LEU A 263 -8.49 -0.67 17.08
CA LEU A 263 -8.13 0.68 17.49
C LEU A 263 -8.60 1.71 16.46
N GLU A 264 -9.54 2.56 16.91
CA GLU A 264 -10.04 3.73 16.19
C GLU A 264 -10.26 4.86 17.21
N LEU A 265 -9.49 5.93 17.08
CA LEU A 265 -9.45 7.03 18.05
C LEU A 265 -8.83 8.29 17.43
N SER A 266 -8.79 9.39 18.19
CA SER A 266 -8.08 10.60 17.75
C SER A 266 -6.59 10.31 17.54
N LEU A 267 -5.96 10.93 16.55
CA LEU A 267 -4.53 10.80 16.33
C LEU A 267 -3.72 11.40 17.50
N ALA A 268 -4.29 12.37 18.23
CA ALA A 268 -3.69 12.91 19.45
C ALA A 268 -3.51 11.85 20.56
N ASP A 269 -4.48 10.94 20.70
CA ASP A 269 -4.48 9.90 21.72
C ASP A 269 -3.81 8.59 21.25
N ALA A 270 -3.66 8.41 19.93
CA ALA A 270 -3.11 7.21 19.32
C ALA A 270 -1.74 6.77 19.87
N PRO A 271 -0.73 7.64 20.05
CA PRO A 271 0.56 7.21 20.60
C PRO A 271 0.44 6.55 21.98
N ARG A 272 -0.35 7.15 22.87
CA ARG A 272 -0.57 6.63 24.23
C ARG A 272 -1.31 5.30 24.18
N ALA A 273 -2.33 5.18 23.33
CA ALA A 273 -3.09 3.94 23.19
C ALA A 273 -2.23 2.80 22.63
N LEU A 274 -1.39 3.08 21.64
CA LEU A 274 -0.47 2.10 21.05
C LEU A 274 0.61 1.66 22.05
N ALA A 275 1.16 2.58 22.84
CA ALA A 275 2.11 2.26 23.90
C ALA A 275 1.46 1.37 24.99
N ALA A 276 0.27 1.74 25.45
CA ALA A 276 -0.48 0.95 26.45
C ALA A 276 -0.85 -0.44 25.93
N PHE A 277 -1.24 -0.54 24.64
CA PHE A 277 -1.47 -1.83 23.97
C PHE A 277 -0.19 -2.68 23.97
N ALA A 278 0.94 -2.11 23.55
CA ALA A 278 2.22 -2.82 23.48
C ALA A 278 2.66 -3.33 24.86
N GLU A 279 2.56 -2.51 25.90
CA GLU A 279 2.87 -2.86 27.28
C GLU A 279 1.99 -4.00 27.80
N LYS A 280 0.66 -3.85 27.67
CA LYS A 280 -0.33 -4.88 28.08
C LYS A 280 -0.09 -6.21 27.35
N ALA A 281 0.26 -6.14 26.08
CA ALA A 281 0.50 -7.32 25.25
C ALA A 281 1.86 -7.98 25.51
N GLY A 282 2.82 -7.25 26.10
CA GLY A 282 4.22 -7.65 26.25
C GLY A 282 4.99 -7.61 24.93
N LEU A 283 4.62 -6.68 24.02
CA LEU A 283 5.21 -6.54 22.69
C LEU A 283 6.25 -5.40 22.67
N SER A 284 7.38 -5.64 22.00
CA SER A 284 8.41 -4.62 21.79
C SER A 284 8.21 -3.93 20.43
N LEU A 285 7.57 -2.76 20.43
CA LEU A 285 7.32 -1.96 19.22
C LEU A 285 8.22 -0.72 19.10
N GLY A 286 9.23 -0.57 19.96
CA GLY A 286 9.90 0.70 20.29
C GLY A 286 10.21 1.63 19.10
N GLU A 287 10.89 1.16 18.07
CA GLU A 287 11.25 2.01 16.92
C GLU A 287 10.02 2.44 16.10
N ALA A 288 9.04 1.56 15.92
CA ALA A 288 7.82 1.88 15.19
C ALA A 288 6.96 2.90 15.95
N LEU A 289 6.86 2.77 17.28
CA LEU A 289 6.18 3.76 18.12
C LEU A 289 6.88 5.11 18.12
N ALA A 290 8.21 5.12 18.23
CA ALA A 290 9.00 6.35 18.18
C ALA A 290 8.80 7.08 16.84
N ARG A 291 8.84 6.36 15.71
CA ARG A 291 8.56 6.93 14.38
C ARG A 291 7.13 7.47 14.28
N PHE A 292 6.15 6.74 14.82
CA PHE A 292 4.75 7.17 14.85
C PHE A 292 4.59 8.47 15.68
N GLU A 293 5.20 8.53 16.86
CA GLU A 293 5.22 9.71 17.73
C GLU A 293 5.86 10.92 17.05
N SER A 294 7.02 10.74 16.41
CA SER A 294 7.68 11.80 15.63
C SER A 294 6.76 12.34 14.53
N ARG A 295 5.98 11.48 13.87
CA ARG A 295 5.02 11.92 12.86
C ARG A 295 3.88 12.73 13.45
N VAL A 296 3.31 12.31 14.59
CA VAL A 296 2.25 13.06 15.27
C VAL A 296 2.76 14.43 15.73
N ALA A 297 4.01 14.51 16.21
CA ALA A 297 4.64 15.77 16.54
C ALA A 297 4.82 16.67 15.30
N ALA A 298 5.36 16.12 14.21
CA ALA A 298 5.57 16.86 12.96
C ALA A 298 4.25 17.36 12.34
N LEU A 299 3.16 16.59 12.43
CA LEU A 299 1.82 17.02 11.99
C LEU A 299 1.35 18.24 12.78
N ARG A 300 1.53 18.24 14.10
CA ARG A 300 1.20 19.38 14.96
C ARG A 300 2.04 20.61 14.60
N GLU A 301 3.33 20.43 14.36
CA GLU A 301 4.24 21.52 13.93
C GLU A 301 3.88 22.07 12.55
N ALA A 302 3.35 21.23 11.65
CA ALA A 302 2.84 21.64 10.35
C ALA A 302 1.45 22.30 10.42
N GLY A 303 0.88 22.49 11.61
CA GLY A 303 -0.42 23.14 11.82
C GLY A 303 -1.63 22.23 11.62
N VAL A 304 -1.43 20.90 11.50
CA VAL A 304 -2.52 19.93 11.50
C VAL A 304 -2.87 19.58 12.95
N ASP A 305 -4.11 19.82 13.38
CA ASP A 305 -4.57 19.41 14.71
C ASP A 305 -4.76 17.88 14.77
N PRO A 306 -3.94 17.14 15.53
CA PRO A 306 -4.08 15.68 15.63
C PRO A 306 -5.40 15.25 16.30
N SER A 307 -6.08 16.15 17.01
CA SER A 307 -7.39 15.86 17.63
C SER A 307 -8.51 15.78 16.59
N ALA A 308 -8.32 16.44 15.44
CA ALA A 308 -9.26 16.44 14.32
C ALA A 308 -8.99 15.33 13.29
N VAL A 309 -7.90 14.56 13.46
CA VAL A 309 -7.56 13.42 12.60
C VAL A 309 -7.93 12.12 13.32
N ILE A 310 -8.60 11.22 12.63
CA ILE A 310 -8.93 9.89 13.16
C ILE A 310 -7.80 8.93 12.79
N TYR A 311 -7.16 8.32 13.79
CA TYR A 311 -6.29 7.17 13.59
C TYR A 311 -7.13 5.89 13.60
N ARG A 312 -6.96 5.05 12.59
CA ARG A 312 -7.55 3.72 12.52
C ARG A 312 -6.46 2.69 12.21
N ALA A 313 -6.18 1.78 13.15
CA ALA A 313 -5.10 0.81 13.02
C ALA A 313 -5.32 -0.19 11.87
N ALA A 314 -6.58 -0.54 11.58
CA ALA A 314 -6.95 -1.39 10.43
C ALA A 314 -7.06 -0.62 9.09
N PHE A 315 -6.68 0.66 9.06
CA PHE A 315 -6.72 1.45 7.83
C PHE A 315 -5.42 1.30 7.04
N GLY A 316 -5.53 0.55 5.93
CA GLY A 316 -4.53 0.51 4.87
C GLY A 316 -5.13 1.00 3.56
N ARG A 317 -4.29 1.14 2.53
CA ARG A 317 -4.70 1.50 1.17
C ARG A 317 -4.52 0.29 0.24
N PRO A 318 -5.34 0.11 -0.80
CA PRO A 318 -5.30 -1.05 -1.69
C PRO A 318 -4.15 -1.04 -2.72
N LEU A 319 -3.12 -0.20 -2.52
CA LEU A 319 -1.95 -0.11 -3.39
C LEU A 319 -0.75 -0.71 -2.65
N ASP A 320 -0.16 -1.74 -3.21
CA ASP A 320 0.84 -2.59 -2.52
C ASP A 320 2.17 -1.88 -2.28
N TYR A 321 2.41 -0.74 -2.94
CA TYR A 321 3.66 0.01 -2.80
C TYR A 321 3.75 0.88 -1.53
N TYR A 322 2.67 1.03 -0.74
CA TYR A 322 2.74 1.75 0.53
C TYR A 322 3.53 0.97 1.58
N THR A 323 4.18 1.70 2.49
CA THR A 323 5.18 1.16 3.44
C THR A 323 5.12 1.80 4.83
N GLY A 324 4.22 2.75 5.05
CA GLY A 324 4.16 3.51 6.30
C GLY A 324 2.83 4.25 6.42
N LEU A 325 2.89 5.56 6.65
CA LEU A 325 1.73 6.45 6.67
C LEU A 325 0.84 6.20 5.45
N VAL A 326 -0.46 6.09 5.68
CA VAL A 326 -1.49 6.23 4.64
C VAL A 326 -2.62 7.11 5.18
N PHE A 327 -3.27 7.86 4.30
CA PHE A 327 -4.38 8.72 4.68
C PHE A 327 -5.39 8.91 3.56
N GLU A 328 -6.62 9.25 3.94
CA GLU A 328 -7.68 9.72 3.05
C GLU A 328 -8.40 10.92 3.67
N ILE A 329 -8.89 11.80 2.81
CA ILE A 329 -9.67 12.99 3.18
C ILE A 329 -11.02 12.92 2.47
N THR A 330 -12.07 13.11 3.25
CA THR A 330 -13.48 13.06 2.84
C THR A 330 -14.23 14.27 3.40
N PRO A 331 -15.40 14.67 2.86
CA PRO A 331 -16.33 15.51 3.62
C PRO A 331 -16.82 14.76 4.86
N GLU A 332 -17.04 15.45 5.99
CA GLU A 332 -17.34 14.82 7.29
C GLU A 332 -18.54 13.85 7.29
N ARG A 333 -19.51 14.06 6.40
CA ARG A 333 -20.75 13.26 6.30
C ARG A 333 -20.89 12.49 4.99
N ASP A 334 -19.84 12.42 4.20
CA ASP A 334 -19.85 11.79 2.88
C ASP A 334 -18.62 10.89 2.73
N PRO A 335 -18.76 9.58 2.45
CA PRO A 335 -17.62 8.69 2.25
C PRO A 335 -16.83 8.98 0.96
N LEU A 336 -17.23 9.96 0.15
CA LEU A 336 -16.55 10.33 -1.10
C LEU A 336 -15.12 10.84 -0.84
N VAL A 337 -14.13 10.00 -1.11
CA VAL A 337 -12.71 10.33 -0.94
C VAL A 337 -12.29 11.43 -1.93
N LEU A 338 -11.88 12.60 -1.42
CA LEU A 338 -11.43 13.75 -2.20
C LEU A 338 -9.91 13.77 -2.39
N ALA A 339 -9.18 13.28 -1.39
CA ALA A 339 -7.73 13.13 -1.43
C ALA A 339 -7.31 11.83 -0.76
N GLY A 340 -6.16 11.30 -1.18
CA GLY A 340 -5.59 10.14 -0.55
C GLY A 340 -4.13 9.97 -0.93
N GLY A 341 -3.34 9.48 0.02
CA GLY A 341 -1.89 9.47 -0.10
C GLY A 341 -1.25 8.56 0.94
N GLY A 342 0.08 8.59 0.95
CA GLY A 342 0.88 7.80 1.87
C GLY A 342 2.34 7.69 1.47
N ARG A 343 3.11 7.00 2.31
CA ARG A 343 4.55 6.78 2.19
C ARG A 343 4.86 5.48 1.45
N PHE A 344 5.79 5.53 0.51
CA PHE A 344 6.15 4.43 -0.40
C PHE A 344 7.67 4.33 -0.62
N ASP A 345 8.42 4.14 0.48
CA ASP A 345 9.89 4.13 0.53
C ASP A 345 10.57 3.10 -0.37
N ARG A 346 9.86 2.04 -0.75
CA ARG A 346 10.42 0.94 -1.54
C ARG A 346 10.21 1.14 -3.04
N LEU A 347 9.29 2.02 -3.44
CA LEU A 347 8.84 2.10 -4.83
C LEU A 347 9.97 2.49 -5.78
N LEU A 348 10.75 3.53 -5.46
CA LEU A 348 11.83 3.97 -6.36
C LEU A 348 12.90 2.90 -6.56
N THR A 349 13.27 2.16 -5.52
CA THR A 349 14.20 1.02 -5.64
C THR A 349 13.62 -0.10 -6.50
N LEU A 350 12.33 -0.40 -6.34
CA LEU A 350 11.61 -1.38 -7.18
C LEU A 350 11.52 -0.95 -8.65
N LEU A 351 11.52 0.35 -8.92
CA LEU A 351 11.55 0.95 -10.26
C LEU A 351 12.97 1.12 -10.83
N GLY A 352 14.00 0.65 -10.12
CA GLY A 352 15.38 0.63 -10.61
C GLY A 352 16.27 1.79 -10.14
N ALA A 353 15.85 2.57 -9.14
CA ALA A 353 16.75 3.54 -8.50
C ALA A 353 17.96 2.84 -7.87
N ARG A 354 19.16 3.40 -8.06
CA ARG A 354 20.41 2.85 -7.53
C ARG A 354 20.54 2.97 -6.02
N GLU A 355 19.91 4.00 -5.45
CA GLU A 355 19.93 4.30 -4.02
C GLU A 355 18.50 4.23 -3.47
N ARG A 356 18.38 4.00 -2.16
CA ARG A 356 17.08 4.06 -1.48
C ARG A 356 16.64 5.52 -1.38
N ILE A 357 15.49 5.83 -1.94
CA ILE A 357 14.90 7.17 -1.89
C ILE A 357 13.57 7.08 -1.12
N PRO A 358 13.50 7.58 0.13
CA PRO A 358 12.25 7.63 0.87
C PRO A 358 11.27 8.55 0.16
N ALA A 359 9.99 8.22 0.13
CA ALA A 359 9.02 8.98 -0.65
C ALA A 359 7.63 8.99 -0.03
N VAL A 360 6.93 10.11 -0.17
CA VAL A 360 5.55 10.29 0.29
C VAL A 360 4.83 11.23 -0.67
N GLY A 361 3.52 11.02 -0.84
CA GLY A 361 2.75 11.84 -1.74
C GLY A 361 1.26 11.64 -1.58
N PHE A 362 0.49 12.42 -2.33
CA PHE A 362 -0.96 12.35 -2.34
C PHE A 362 -1.53 12.73 -3.70
N SER A 363 -2.76 12.30 -3.93
CA SER A 363 -3.53 12.63 -5.12
C SER A 363 -4.92 13.14 -4.73
N LEU A 364 -5.42 14.12 -5.48
CA LEU A 364 -6.71 14.79 -5.39
C LEU A 364 -7.59 14.32 -6.56
N TRP A 365 -8.86 14.01 -6.29
CA TRP A 365 -9.84 13.65 -7.32
C TRP A 365 -10.66 14.88 -7.70
N LEU A 366 -10.33 15.47 -8.86
CA LEU A 366 -10.88 16.75 -9.27
C LEU A 366 -12.38 16.68 -9.61
N ASP A 367 -12.85 15.55 -10.16
CA ASP A 367 -14.28 15.30 -10.42
C ASP A 367 -15.09 15.30 -9.12
N ARG A 368 -14.54 14.68 -8.07
CA ARG A 368 -15.18 14.59 -6.76
C ARG A 368 -15.20 15.93 -6.04
N ILE A 369 -14.08 16.68 -6.09
CA ILE A 369 -14.00 18.03 -5.54
C ILE A 369 -15.00 18.96 -6.25
N ALA A 370 -15.14 18.85 -7.57
CA ALA A 370 -16.14 19.62 -8.32
C ALA A 370 -17.57 19.31 -7.85
N SER A 371 -17.91 18.02 -7.73
CA SER A 371 -19.23 17.58 -7.27
C SER A 371 -19.57 18.10 -5.86
N VAL A 372 -18.62 18.05 -4.92
CA VAL A 372 -18.83 18.59 -3.57
C VAL A 372 -18.98 20.11 -3.60
N LYS A 373 -18.19 20.81 -4.43
CA LYS A 373 -18.27 22.26 -4.59
C LYS A 373 -19.64 22.70 -5.13
N GLU A 374 -20.18 21.97 -6.12
CA GLU A 374 -21.49 22.22 -6.70
C GLU A 374 -22.62 21.95 -5.70
N ALA A 375 -22.50 20.91 -4.86
CA ALA A 375 -23.49 20.60 -3.83
C ALA A 375 -23.50 21.60 -2.65
N ALA A 376 -22.40 22.33 -2.45
CA ALA A 376 -22.25 23.32 -1.38
C ALA A 376 -22.56 24.77 -1.82
N ALA A 377 -22.68 25.01 -3.12
CA ALA A 377 -23.05 26.31 -3.70
C ALA A 377 -24.58 26.49 -3.72
#